data_AF-A0A9E2Q9Y9-F1
#
_entry.id   AF-A0A9E2Q9Y9-F1
#
_cell.length_a   1.000
_cell.length_b   1.000
_cell.length_c   1.000
_cell.angle_alpha   90.00
_cell.angle_beta   90.00
_cell.angle_gamma   90.00
#
_symmetry.space_group_name_H-M   'P 1'
#
loop_
_entity.id
_entity.type
_entity.pdbx_description
1 polymer ?
#
loop_
_entity_poly.entity_id
_entity_poly.type
_entity_poly.pdbx_seq_one_letter_code
_entity_poly.pdbx_strand_id
1 'polypeptide(L)' 'AGVKRTAEDVMDDMRHLHSVLTLTKGARKPLRRLETPTKTQSEVLTALGHHVDESGVLQSSRR' A
#
# COMPACT_ATOMS: atom_id res chain seq x y z
N ALA A 1 -5.62 15.22 19.48
CA ALA A 1 -4.53 14.51 20.18
C ALA A 1 -4.06 13.37 19.27
N GLY A 2 -2.75 13.28 19.01
CA GLY A 2 -2.19 12.25 18.14
C GLY A 2 -2.42 10.85 18.72
N VAL A 3 -2.68 9.89 17.84
CA VAL A 3 -2.81 8.48 18.22
C VAL A 3 -1.50 8.05 18.88
N LYS A 4 -1.56 7.44 20.07
CA LYS A 4 -0.39 6.84 20.73
C LYS A 4 0.01 5.57 19.96
N ARG A 5 0.71 5.75 18.84
CA ARG A 5 1.35 4.66 18.08
C ARG A 5 2.85 4.88 18.09
N THR A 6 3.59 3.81 18.35
CA THR A 6 5.04 3.78 18.29
C THR A 6 5.52 3.53 16.86
N ALA A 7 6.80 3.75 16.61
CA ALA A 7 7.41 3.34 15.34
C ALA A 7 7.30 1.82 15.12
N GLU A 8 7.30 1.03 16.20
CA GLU A 8 7.13 -0.42 16.14
C GLU A 8 5.74 -0.80 15.63
N ASP A 9 4.68 -0.17 16.16
CA ASP A 9 3.30 -0.39 15.71
C ASP A 9 3.14 -0.06 14.21
N VAL A 10 3.76 1.04 13.77
CA VAL A 10 3.73 1.46 12.36
C VAL A 10 4.48 0.46 11.47
N MET A 11 5.64 -0.03 11.91
CA MET A 11 6.39 -1.04 11.17
C MET A 11 5.66 -2.38 11.14
N ASP A 12 4.89 -2.70 12.18
CA ASP A 12 3.99 -3.86 12.18
C ASP A 12 2.85 -3.70 11.18
N ASP A 13 2.18 -2.54 11.14
CA ASP A 13 1.16 -2.24 10.13
C ASP A 13 1.74 -2.40 8.70
N MET A 14 2.99 -1.98 8.47
CA MET A 14 3.63 -2.11 7.16
C MET A 14 3.99 -3.56 6.79
N ARG A 15 4.25 -4.44 7.77
CA ARG A 15 4.44 -5.88 7.52
C ARG A 15 3.16 -6.56 7.00
N HIS A 16 2.00 -6.02 7.37
CA HIS A 16 0.69 -6.48 6.95
C HIS A 16 0.19 -5.83 5.65
N LEU A 17 1.07 -5.15 4.90
CA LEU A 17 0.72 -4.63 3.59
C LEU A 17 0.62 -5.79 2.58
N HIS A 18 -0.58 -6.35 2.44
CA HIS A 18 -0.82 -7.52 1.60
C HIS A 18 -0.82 -7.17 0.11
N SER A 19 -0.21 -8.06 -0.69
CA SER A 19 -0.36 -8.05 -2.14
C SER A 19 -1.39 -9.09 -2.58
N VAL A 20 -2.31 -8.69 -3.44
CA VAL A 20 -3.32 -9.56 -4.04
C VAL A 20 -3.01 -9.83 -5.51
N LEU A 21 -3.37 -11.01 -5.99
CA LEU A 21 -3.38 -11.34 -7.42
C LEU A 21 -4.81 -11.22 -7.93
N THR A 22 -5.01 -10.32 -8.89
CA THR A 22 -6.30 -10.12 -9.55
C THR A 22 -6.22 -10.58 -11.00
N LEU A 23 -7.15 -11.43 -11.42
CA LEU A 23 -7.31 -11.81 -12.83
C LEU A 23 -8.60 -11.19 -13.34
N THR A 24 -8.48 -10.16 -14.19
CA THR A 24 -9.64 -9.51 -14.80
C THR A 24 -10.16 -10.33 -15.97
N LYS A 25 -11.45 -10.19 -16.29
CA LYS A 25 -12.09 -10.92 -17.39
C LYS A 25 -11.36 -10.64 -18.70
N GLY A 26 -10.92 -11.70 -19.38
CA GLY A 26 -10.17 -11.61 -20.65
C GLY A 26 -8.66 -11.40 -20.50
N ALA A 27 -8.15 -11.21 -19.27
CA ALA A 27 -6.71 -11.16 -19.04
C ALA A 27 -6.09 -12.57 -19.10
N ARG A 28 -4.95 -12.68 -19.80
CA ARG A 28 -4.16 -13.92 -19.85
C ARG A 28 -3.18 -14.07 -18.69
N LYS A 29 -2.91 -12.99 -17.95
CA LYS A 29 -1.97 -12.97 -16.83
C LYS A 29 -2.60 -12.25 -15.63
N PRO A 30 -2.44 -12.77 -14.40
CA PRO A 30 -2.88 -12.08 -13.21
C PRO A 30 -2.01 -10.84 -12.96
N LEU A 31 -2.64 -9.79 -12.45
CA LEU A 31 -1.99 -8.55 -12.04
C LEU A 31 -1.78 -8.58 -10.53
N ARG A 32 -0.55 -8.29 -10.09
CA ARG A 32 -0.23 -8.12 -8.68
C ARG A 32 -0.54 -6.68 -8.26
N ARG A 33 -1.37 -6.53 -7.24
CA ARG A 33 -1.80 -5.25 -6.67
C ARG A 33 -1.58 -5.26 -5.16
N LEU A 34 -1.51 -4.10 -4.55
CA LEU A 34 -1.66 -3.95 -3.11
C LEU A 34 -3.16 -3.95 -2.78
N GLU A 35 -3.51 -4.56 -1.65
CA GLU A 35 -4.81 -4.30 -1.02
C GLU A 35 -4.93 -2.80 -0.69
N THR A 36 -6.16 -2.27 -0.66
CA THR A 36 -6.42 -0.88 -0.28
C THR A 36 -5.75 -0.57 1.05
N PRO A 37 -4.68 0.25 1.08
CA PRO A 37 -3.94 0.48 2.30
C PRO A 37 -4.81 1.23 3.31
N THR A 38 -4.64 0.91 4.59
CA THR A 38 -5.25 1.69 5.67
C THR A 38 -4.73 3.14 5.65
N LYS A 39 -5.39 4.04 6.38
CA LYS A 39 -4.97 5.44 6.48
C LYS A 39 -3.51 5.58 6.94
N THR A 40 -3.12 4.85 7.99
CA THR A 40 -1.75 4.86 8.52
C THR A 40 -0.74 4.37 7.48
N GLN A 41 -1.02 3.26 6.81
CA GLN A 41 -0.13 2.73 5.76
C GLN A 41 0.01 3.72 4.60
N SER A 42 -1.08 4.37 4.19
CA SER A 42 -1.06 5.40 3.14
C SER A 42 -0.21 6.61 3.51
N GLU A 43 -0.31 7.07 4.76
CA GLU A 43 0.49 8.18 5.29
C GLU A 43 1.99 7.82 5.34
N VAL A 44 2.33 6.60 5.77
CA VAL A 44 3.70 6.09 5.78
C VAL A 44 4.27 5.98 4.37
N LEU A 45 3.53 5.41 3.42
CA LEU A 45 3.94 5.34 2.01
C LEU A 45 4.23 6.74 1.47
N THR A 46 3.35 7.70 1.75
CA THR A 46 3.51 9.10 1.32
C THR A 46 4.78 9.72 1.92
N ALA A 47 5.02 9.52 3.22
CA ALA A 47 6.22 10.00 3.90
C ALA A 47 7.51 9.39 3.33
N LEU A 48 7.45 8.14 2.87
CA LEU A 48 8.56 7.43 2.22
C LEU A 48 8.70 7.76 0.71
N GLY A 49 7.84 8.63 0.16
CA GLY A 49 7.91 8.99 -1.26
C GLY A 49 7.28 7.94 -2.19
N HIS A 50 6.21 7.30 -1.74
CA HIS A 50 5.44 6.32 -2.49
C HIS A 50 3.95 6.60 -2.40
N HIS A 51 3.17 6.09 -3.37
CA HIS A 51 1.72 6.08 -3.31
C HIS A 51 1.17 4.84 -4.03
N VAL A 52 -0.08 4.47 -3.74
CA VAL A 52 -0.79 3.43 -4.50
C VAL A 52 -1.76 4.13 -5.44
N ASP A 53 -1.69 3.82 -6.73
CA ASP A 53 -2.59 4.41 -7.73
C ASP A 53 -3.97 3.73 -7.75
N GLU A 54 -4.90 4.25 -8.56
CA GLU A 54 -6.26 3.70 -8.70
C GLU A 54 -6.28 2.23 -9.16
N SER A 55 -5.19 1.75 -9.78
CA SER A 55 -5.06 0.37 -10.21
C SER A 55 -4.53 -0.56 -9.11
N GLY A 56 -4.25 -0.03 -7.92
CA GLY A 56 -3.68 -0.77 -6.79
C GLY A 56 -2.19 -1.02 -6.94
N VAL A 57 -1.48 -0.27 -7.78
CA VAL A 57 -0.03 -0.45 -8.01
C VAL A 57 0.75 0.57 -7.21
N LEU A 58 1.82 0.11 -6.54
CA LEU A 58 2.75 0.97 -5.82
C LEU A 58 3.60 1.76 -6.81
N GLN A 59 3.52 3.07 -6.74
CA GLN A 59 4.28 4.02 -7.55
C GLN A 59 5.28 4.77 -6.68
N SER A 60 6.43 5.13 -7.25
CA SER A 60 7.32 6.11 -6.62
C SER A 60 6.77 7.51 -6.88
N SER A 61 6.78 8.38 -5.86
CA SER A 61 6.48 9.80 -6.03
C SER A 61 7.72 10.64 -6.38
N ARG A 62 8.89 10.01 -6.57
CA ARG A 62 10.05 10.69 -7.15
C ARG A 62 9.78 11.05 -8.61
N ARG A 63 9.77 12.36 -8.88
CA ARG A 63 10.07 12.92 -10.21
C ARG A 63 11.54 12.73 -10.54
#